data_AF-A0A2H1EJE9-F1
#
_entry.id   AF-A0A2H1EJE9-F1
#
_cell.length_a   1.000
_cell.length_b   1.000
_cell.length_c   1.000
_cell.angle_alpha   90.00
_cell.angle_beta   90.00
_cell.angle_gamma   90.00
#
_symmetry.space_group_name_H-M   'P 1'
#
loop_
_entity.id
_entity.type
_entity.pdbx_description
1 polymer ?
#
loop_
_entity_poly.entity_id
_entity_poly.type
_entity_poly.pdbx_seq_one_letter_code
_entity_poly.pdbx_strand_id
1 'polypeptide(L)'
;MDYLELVIVGILTSILVISLWQFSTVKKEIRIQTQQQTYAKIVEARLNLEKTETFTKMAKESRVFADRFSTVDNPDEYYMAVAFLDLFEFLHLMNKTKTIEPGLWLRWQELIKTMMTIPKFKKVWEKTKEVHMKDFVDFIDSP
;
A
#
# COMPACT_ATOMS: atom_id res chain seq x y z
N MET A 1 -15.52 -46.81 28.98
CA MET A 1 -15.94 -45.59 28.29
C MET A 1 -17.25 -45.86 27.61
N ASP A 2 -18.28 -45.13 28.00
CA ASP A 2 -19.58 -45.20 27.34
C ASP A 2 -19.50 -44.54 25.97
N TYR A 3 -20.32 -45.00 25.01
CA TYR A 3 -20.37 -44.43 23.65
C TYR A 3 -20.63 -42.91 23.68
N LEU A 4 -21.38 -42.45 24.68
CA LEU A 4 -21.66 -41.05 24.96
C LEU A 4 -20.39 -40.25 25.28
N GLU A 5 -19.46 -40.79 26.05
CA GLU A 5 -18.20 -40.12 26.40
C GLU A 5 -17.30 -39.94 25.18
N LEU A 6 -17.23 -40.96 24.31
CA LEU A 6 -16.48 -40.88 23.06
C LEU A 6 -17.05 -39.80 22.12
N VAL A 7 -18.37 -39.69 22.04
CA VAL A 7 -19.03 -38.64 21.24
C VAL A 7 -18.75 -37.24 21.82
N ILE A 8 -18.84 -37.07 23.14
CA ILE A 8 -18.55 -35.80 23.81
C ILE A 8 -17.10 -35.38 23.58
N VAL A 9 -16.14 -36.30 23.75
CA VAL A 9 -14.72 -36.03 23.48
C VAL A 9 -14.50 -35.66 22.00
N GLY A 10 -15.17 -36.34 21.07
CA GLY A 10 -15.13 -36.00 19.64
C GLY A 10 -15.67 -34.60 19.33
N ILE A 11 -16.76 -34.18 19.97
CA ILE A 11 -17.32 -32.83 19.82
C ILE A 11 -16.37 -31.78 20.41
N LEU A 12 -15.87 -31.98 21.63
CA LEU A 12 -14.98 -31.04 22.30
C LEU A 12 -13.66 -30.86 21.56
N THR A 13 -13.08 -31.95 21.05
CA THR A 13 -11.86 -31.88 20.23
C THR A 13 -12.10 -31.16 18.91
N SER A 14 -13.25 -31.39 18.26
CA SER A 14 -13.62 -30.67 17.03
C SER A 14 -13.79 -29.17 17.26
N ILE A 15 -14.46 -28.78 18.35
CA ILE A 15 -14.61 -27.36 18.73
C ILE A 15 -13.24 -26.74 18.98
N LEU A 16 -12.37 -27.42 19.74
CA LEU A 16 -11.03 -26.93 20.05
C LEU A 16 -10.20 -26.69 18.78
N VAL A 17 -10.25 -27.61 17.82
CA VAL A 17 -9.55 -27.45 16.53
C VAL A 17 -10.08 -26.25 15.75
N ILE A 18 -11.41 -26.08 15.68
CA ILE A 18 -12.03 -24.92 15.01
C ILE A 18 -11.60 -23.61 15.71
N SER A 19 -11.63 -23.56 17.04
CA SER A 19 -11.23 -22.37 17.80
C SER A 19 -9.76 -22.02 17.60
N LEU A 20 -8.85 -23.01 17.58
CA LEU A 20 -7.43 -22.79 17.28
C LEU A 20 -7.22 -22.24 15.88
N TRP A 21 -7.96 -22.76 14.89
CA TRP A 21 -7.89 -22.30 13.50
C TRP A 21 -8.42 -20.87 13.34
N GLN A 22 -9.54 -20.55 13.99
CA GLN A 22 -10.11 -19.19 14.03
C GLN A 22 -9.16 -18.22 14.72
N PHE A 23 -8.59 -18.58 15.86
CA PHE A 23 -7.62 -17.74 16.58
C PHE A 23 -6.40 -17.40 15.71
N SER A 24 -5.87 -18.39 14.99
CA SER A 24 -4.75 -18.18 14.05
C SER A 24 -5.12 -17.18 12.94
N THR A 25 -6.33 -17.34 12.38
CA THR A 25 -6.86 -16.45 11.33
C THR A 25 -7.02 -15.02 11.84
N VAL A 26 -7.68 -14.84 12.99
CA VAL A 26 -7.88 -13.52 13.62
C VAL A 26 -6.55 -12.85 13.94
N LYS A 27 -5.58 -13.58 14.50
CA LYS A 27 -4.25 -13.04 14.80
C LYS A 27 -3.53 -12.56 13.54
N LYS A 28 -3.66 -13.29 12.43
CA LYS A 28 -3.10 -12.90 11.13
C LYS A 28 -3.77 -11.64 10.60
N GLU A 29 -5.09 -11.55 10.66
CA GLU A 29 -5.85 -10.37 10.21
C GLU A 29 -5.52 -9.12 11.02
N ILE A 30 -5.46 -9.22 12.35
CA ILE A 30 -5.05 -8.11 13.23
C ILE A 30 -3.66 -7.60 12.86
N ARG A 31 -2.71 -8.52 12.59
CA ARG A 31 -1.36 -8.13 12.17
C ARG A 31 -1.36 -7.37 10.85
N ILE A 32 -2.08 -7.85 9.84
CA ILE A 32 -2.18 -7.19 8.53
C ILE A 32 -2.81 -5.80 8.68
N GLN A 33 -3.93 -5.70 9.40
CA GLN A 33 -4.61 -4.42 9.65
C GLN A 33 -3.70 -3.44 10.40
N THR A 34 -2.97 -3.91 11.42
CA THR A 34 -2.01 -3.08 12.16
C THR A 34 -0.92 -2.55 11.24
N GLN A 35 -0.33 -3.40 10.39
CA GLN A 35 0.71 -2.99 9.43
C GLN A 35 0.18 -1.94 8.44
N GLN A 36 -1.03 -2.13 7.93
CA GLN A 36 -1.66 -1.19 7.01
C GLN A 36 -1.96 0.17 7.66
N GLN A 37 -2.48 0.17 8.90
CA GLN A 37 -2.72 1.40 9.65
C GLN A 37 -1.43 2.15 9.96
N THR A 38 -0.37 1.44 10.36
CA THR A 38 0.94 2.04 10.58
C THR A 38 1.50 2.64 9.30
N TYR A 39 1.42 1.91 8.18
CA TYR A 39 1.87 2.42 6.89
C TYR A 39 1.12 3.68 6.48
N ALA A 40 -0.22 3.67 6.55
CA ALA A 40 -1.04 4.83 6.22
C ALA A 40 -0.66 6.07 7.06
N LYS A 41 -0.45 5.90 8.37
CA LYS A 41 0.00 6.99 9.27
C LYS A 41 1.38 7.53 8.90
N ILE A 42 2.31 6.66 8.52
CA ILE A 42 3.67 7.06 8.11
C ILE A 42 3.62 7.85 6.80
N VAL A 43 2.86 7.39 5.81
CA VAL A 43 2.67 8.10 4.53
C VAL A 43 2.01 9.46 4.78
N GLU A 44 0.96 9.52 5.59
CA GLU A 44 0.32 10.78 5.95
C GLU A 44 1.29 11.77 6.62
N ALA A 45 2.06 11.31 7.62
CA ALA A 45 3.06 12.12 8.29
C ALA A 45 4.14 12.63 7.32
N ARG A 46 4.64 11.76 6.44
CA ARG A 46 5.59 12.12 5.38
C ARG A 46 5.02 13.21 4.48
N LEU A 47 3.81 13.02 3.95
CA LEU A 47 3.17 13.97 3.05
C LEU A 47 2.94 15.34 3.70
N ASN A 48 2.62 15.37 5.00
CA ASN A 48 2.46 16.62 5.74
C ASN A 48 3.80 17.36 5.93
N LEU A 49 4.91 16.62 6.09
CA LEU A 49 6.25 17.21 6.21
C LEU A 49 6.78 17.70 4.86
N GLU A 50 6.61 16.91 3.79
CA GLU A 50 7.16 17.21 2.46
C GLU A 50 6.54 18.48 1.83
N LYS A 51 5.24 18.74 2.11
CA LYS A 51 4.52 19.92 1.62
C LYS A 51 4.93 21.24 2.28
N THR A 52 5.87 21.22 3.22
CA THR A 52 6.35 22.46 3.86
C THR A 52 7.37 23.18 2.99
N GLU A 53 7.35 24.52 3.03
CA GLU A 53 8.37 25.34 2.36
C GLU A 53 9.78 25.03 2.90
N THR A 54 9.88 24.76 4.21
CA THR A 54 11.13 24.37 4.88
C THR A 54 11.71 23.09 4.30
N PHE A 55 10.90 22.04 4.18
CA PHE A 55 11.37 20.80 3.56
C PHE A 55 11.79 21.03 2.11
N THR A 56 10.99 21.78 1.34
CA THR A 56 11.30 22.06 -0.07
C THR A 56 12.62 22.82 -0.25
N LYS A 57 12.94 23.77 0.66
CA LYS A 57 14.23 24.46 0.67
C LYS A 57 15.38 23.49 0.91
N MET A 58 15.28 22.65 1.94
CA MET A 58 16.30 21.62 2.24
C MET A 58 16.43 20.59 1.11
N ALA A 59 15.31 20.16 0.53
CA ALA A 59 15.30 19.18 -0.56
C ALA A 59 16.06 19.71 -1.79
N LYS A 60 15.94 21.00 -2.13
CA LYS A 60 16.66 21.61 -3.25
C LYS A 60 18.18 21.59 -3.10
N GLU A 61 18.71 21.46 -1.89
CA GLU A 61 20.15 21.32 -1.65
C GLU A 61 20.66 19.94 -2.11
N SER A 62 19.78 18.95 -2.24
CA SER A 62 20.11 17.62 -2.75
C SER A 62 20.03 17.59 -4.28
N ARG A 63 21.12 17.17 -4.92
CA ARG A 63 21.17 16.95 -6.37
C ARG A 63 20.09 15.98 -6.85
N VAL A 64 19.73 14.98 -6.04
CA VAL A 64 18.69 13.99 -6.37
C VAL A 64 17.32 14.64 -6.47
N PHE A 65 16.96 15.47 -5.50
CA PHE A 65 15.69 16.18 -5.50
C PHE A 65 15.67 17.31 -6.54
N ALA A 66 16.79 18.00 -6.77
CA ALA A 66 16.90 18.98 -7.84
C ALA A 66 16.62 18.39 -9.23
N ASP A 67 17.19 17.21 -9.54
CA ASP A 67 16.90 16.49 -10.78
C ASP A 67 15.42 16.08 -10.86
N ARG A 68 14.84 15.59 -9.77
CA ARG A 68 13.42 15.21 -9.73
C ARG A 68 12.46 16.39 -9.89
N PHE A 69 12.73 17.53 -9.23
CA PHE A 69 11.91 18.73 -9.38
C PHE A 69 11.98 19.32 -10.79
N SER A 70 13.08 19.10 -11.53
CA SER A 70 13.18 19.56 -12.93
C SER A 70 12.19 18.88 -13.89
N THR A 71 11.53 17.79 -13.45
CA THR A 71 10.54 17.07 -14.25
C THR A 71 9.16 17.72 -14.30
N VAL A 72 8.92 18.69 -13.42
CA VAL A 72 7.63 19.37 -13.21
C VAL A 72 7.84 20.88 -13.14
N ASP A 73 6.75 21.65 -13.18
CA ASP A 73 6.86 23.11 -13.22
C ASP A 73 7.16 23.71 -11.85
N ASN A 74 6.73 23.03 -10.77
CA ASN A 74 7.00 23.43 -9.40
C ASN A 74 7.08 22.19 -8.47
N PRO A 75 7.75 22.29 -7.31
CA PRO A 75 7.90 21.17 -6.38
C PRO A 75 6.57 20.58 -5.89
N ASP A 76 5.50 21.37 -5.79
CA ASP A 76 4.20 20.90 -5.31
C ASP A 76 3.58 19.88 -6.28
N GLU A 77 3.75 20.07 -7.60
CA GLU A 77 3.35 19.08 -8.60
C GLU A 77 4.09 17.75 -8.43
N TYR A 78 5.39 17.79 -8.11
CA TYR A 78 6.16 16.59 -7.83
C TYR A 78 5.65 15.87 -6.58
N TYR A 79 5.45 16.60 -5.48
CA TYR A 79 4.94 16.00 -4.24
C TYR A 79 3.54 15.43 -4.43
N MET A 80 2.69 16.08 -5.22
CA MET A 80 1.37 15.57 -5.57
C MET A 80 1.48 14.26 -6.35
N ALA A 81 2.37 14.19 -7.35
CA ALA A 81 2.59 12.96 -8.11
C ALA A 81 3.08 11.82 -7.23
N VAL A 82 4.09 12.07 -6.39
CA VAL A 82 4.62 11.08 -5.43
C VAL A 82 3.54 10.63 -4.44
N ALA A 83 2.70 11.54 -3.94
CA ALA A 83 1.61 11.19 -3.03
C ALA A 83 0.61 10.20 -3.65
N PHE A 84 0.26 10.41 -4.92
CA PHE A 84 -0.60 9.48 -5.65
C PHE A 84 0.10 8.13 -5.91
N LEU A 85 1.39 8.14 -6.25
CA LEU A 85 2.16 6.91 -6.42
C LEU A 85 2.21 6.08 -5.13
N ASP A 86 2.50 6.70 -3.99
CA ASP A 86 2.49 6.06 -2.68
C ASP A 86 1.09 5.50 -2.33
N LEU A 87 0.03 6.25 -2.65
CA LEU A 87 -1.35 5.79 -2.48
C LEU A 87 -1.64 4.55 -3.33
N PHE A 88 -1.22 4.56 -4.60
CA PHE A 88 -1.44 3.45 -5.52
C PHE A 88 -0.66 2.20 -5.13
N GLU A 89 0.57 2.37 -4.65
CA GLU A 89 1.37 1.27 -4.10
C GLU A 89 0.72 0.67 -2.86
N PHE A 90 0.17 1.51 -1.98
CA PHE A 90 -0.58 1.04 -0.81
C PHE A 90 -1.84 0.24 -1.21
N LEU A 91 -2.61 0.73 -2.18
CA LEU A 91 -3.80 0.03 -2.68
C LEU A 91 -3.42 -1.29 -3.35
N HIS A 92 -2.29 -1.33 -4.08
CA HIS A 92 -1.75 -2.55 -4.66
C HIS A 92 -1.39 -3.57 -3.57
N LEU A 93 -0.75 -3.13 -2.49
CA LEU A 93 -0.47 -3.96 -1.32
C LEU A 93 -1.76 -4.50 -0.69
N MET A 94 -2.78 -3.65 -0.53
CA MET A 94 -4.09 -4.07 0.00
C MET A 94 -4.76 -5.15 -0.86
N ASN A 95 -4.66 -5.04 -2.19
CA ASN A 95 -5.12 -6.06 -3.11
C ASN A 95 -4.36 -7.38 -2.93
N LYS A 96 -3.02 -7.32 -2.84
CA LYS A 96 -2.17 -8.49 -2.58
C LYS A 96 -2.51 -9.18 -1.25
N THR A 97 -2.85 -8.41 -0.22
CA THR A 97 -3.26 -8.93 1.08
C THR A 97 -4.75 -9.30 1.18
N LYS A 98 -5.52 -9.16 0.09
CA LYS A 98 -6.96 -9.44 0.03
C LYS A 98 -7.79 -8.64 1.05
N THR A 99 -7.39 -7.39 1.29
CA THR A 99 -8.06 -6.49 2.26
C THR A 99 -8.86 -5.36 1.60
N ILE A 100 -8.79 -5.24 0.27
CA ILE A 100 -9.63 -4.32 -0.52
C ILE A 100 -10.71 -5.12 -1.24
N GLU A 101 -11.89 -4.53 -1.38
CA GLU A 101 -12.98 -5.11 -2.16
C GLU A 101 -12.58 -5.15 -3.66
N PRO A 102 -12.79 -6.28 -4.37
CA PRO A 102 -12.36 -6.42 -5.77
C PRO A 102 -12.87 -5.35 -6.74
N GLY A 103 -14.13 -4.92 -6.63
CA GLY A 103 -14.70 -3.85 -7.44
C GLY A 103 -14.04 -2.49 -7.20
N LEU A 104 -13.74 -2.16 -5.94
CA LEU A 104 -12.94 -0.98 -5.59
C LEU A 104 -11.54 -1.06 -6.19
N TRP A 105 -10.89 -2.23 -6.12
CA TRP A 105 -9.58 -2.42 -6.76
C TRP A 105 -9.62 -2.15 -8.25
N LEU A 106 -10.60 -2.70 -8.98
CA LEU A 106 -10.76 -2.45 -10.42
C LEU A 106 -10.87 -0.95 -10.74
N ARG A 107 -11.66 -0.21 -9.96
CA ARG A 107 -11.77 1.25 -10.10
C ARG A 107 -10.42 1.96 -9.91
N TRP A 108 -9.65 1.56 -8.90
CA TRP A 108 -8.33 2.13 -8.65
C TRP A 108 -7.34 1.78 -9.76
N GLN A 109 -7.38 0.55 -10.31
CA GLN A 109 -6.55 0.18 -11.45
C GLN A 109 -6.81 1.08 -12.67
N GLU A 110 -8.08 1.37 -12.98
CA GLU A 110 -8.42 2.27 -14.07
C GLU A 110 -7.97 3.72 -13.80
N LEU A 111 -8.07 4.19 -12.55
CA LEU A 111 -7.53 5.50 -12.19
C LEU A 111 -6.00 5.54 -12.34
N ILE A 112 -5.29 4.50 -11.91
CA ILE A 112 -3.84 4.38 -12.06
C ILE A 112 -3.45 4.50 -13.54
N LYS A 113 -4.08 3.70 -14.41
CA LYS A 113 -3.85 3.78 -15.86
C LYS A 113 -4.11 5.18 -16.40
N THR A 114 -5.23 5.80 -15.99
CA THR A 114 -5.60 7.15 -16.41
C THR A 114 -4.55 8.17 -15.97
N MET A 115 -4.09 8.12 -14.72
CA MET A 115 -3.06 9.03 -14.19
C MET A 115 -1.74 8.87 -14.93
N MET A 116 -1.37 7.65 -15.31
CA MET A 116 -0.16 7.38 -16.10
C MET A 116 -0.21 7.94 -17.52
N THR A 117 -1.38 8.37 -18.03
CA THR A 117 -1.47 9.11 -19.30
C THR A 117 -1.04 10.57 -19.18
N ILE A 118 -0.99 11.13 -17.97
CA ILE A 118 -0.56 12.50 -17.71
C ILE A 118 0.97 12.58 -17.85
N PRO A 119 1.53 13.36 -18.80
CA PRO A 119 2.97 13.34 -19.10
C PRO A 119 3.87 13.66 -17.90
N LYS A 120 3.47 14.61 -17.05
CA LYS A 120 4.21 14.96 -15.83
C LYS A 120 4.25 13.79 -14.85
N PHE A 121 3.12 13.11 -14.66
CA PHE A 121 3.02 11.96 -13.77
C PHE A 121 3.90 10.81 -14.24
N LYS A 122 3.87 10.53 -15.55
CA LYS A 122 4.76 9.53 -16.17
C LYS A 122 6.24 9.87 -15.99
N LYS A 123 6.64 11.13 -16.18
CA LYS A 123 8.04 11.56 -15.96
C LYS A 123 8.47 11.37 -14.51
N VAL A 124 7.60 11.70 -13.55
CA VAL A 124 7.88 11.47 -12.12
C VAL A 124 8.04 9.97 -11.87
N TRP A 125 7.13 9.14 -12.36
CA TRP A 125 7.20 7.68 -12.26
C TRP A 125 8.54 7.12 -12.76
N GLU A 126 8.97 7.47 -13.98
CA GLU A 126 10.24 6.94 -14.53
C GLU A 126 11.46 7.31 -13.68
N LYS A 127 11.42 8.46 -13.00
CA LYS A 127 12.50 8.94 -12.11
C LYS A 127 12.44 8.38 -10.70
N THR A 128 11.31 7.80 -10.29
CA THR A 128 11.11 7.31 -8.92
C THR A 128 10.85 5.81 -8.83
N LYS A 129 10.52 5.12 -9.93
CA LYS A 129 10.12 3.70 -9.91
C LYS A 129 11.08 2.75 -9.19
N GLU A 130 12.38 3.06 -9.18
CA GLU A 130 13.40 2.27 -8.48
C GLU A 130 13.23 2.21 -6.95
N VAL A 131 12.49 3.17 -6.34
CA VAL A 131 12.25 3.20 -4.89
C VAL A 131 11.02 2.40 -4.47
N HIS A 132 10.19 1.99 -5.44
CA HIS A 132 8.95 1.25 -5.20
C HIS A 132 9.18 -0.26 -5.22
N MET A 133 8.22 -1.02 -4.68
CA MET A 133 8.25 -2.47 -4.68
C MET A 133 8.25 -3.01 -6.11
N LYS A 134 9.09 -4.02 -6.37
CA LYS A 134 9.27 -4.60 -7.71
C LYS A 134 7.96 -5.05 -8.36
N ASP A 135 7.08 -5.70 -7.61
CA ASP A 135 5.78 -6.18 -8.10
C ASP A 135 4.82 -5.03 -8.43
N PHE A 136 4.88 -3.92 -7.69
CA PHE A 136 4.15 -2.71 -8.04
C PHE A 136 4.70 -2.06 -9.31
N VAL A 137 6.03 -2.01 -9.47
CA VAL A 137 6.68 -1.54 -10.71
C VAL A 137 6.24 -2.37 -11.91
N ASP A 138 6.31 -3.69 -11.79
CA ASP A 138 5.89 -4.63 -12.84
C ASP A 138 4.40 -4.46 -13.17
N PHE A 139 3.55 -4.11 -12.20
CA PHE A 139 2.14 -3.80 -12.40
C PHE A 139 1.91 -2.50 -13.18
N ILE A 140 2.62 -1.42 -12.83
CA ILE A 140 2.47 -0.11 -13.50
C ILE A 140 3.04 -0.15 -14.92
N ASP A 141 4.20 -0.80 -15.11
CA ASP A 141 4.88 -0.91 -16.41
C ASP A 141 4.25 -2.00 -17.30
N SER A 142 3.23 -2.72 -16.83
CA SER A 142 2.51 -3.70 -17.64
C SER A 142 1.72 -3.02 -18.78
N PRO A 143 1.75 -3.58 -20.01
CA PRO A 143 1.11 -2.99 -21.18
C PRO A 143 -0.43 -2.98 -21.13
#